data_AF-A0AA97AK39-F1
#
_entry.id   AF-A0AA97AK39-F1
#
_cell.length_a   1.000
_cell.length_b   1.000
_cell.length_c   1.000
_cell.angle_alpha   90.00
_cell.angle_beta   90.00
_cell.angle_gamma   90.00
#
_symmetry.space_group_name_H-M   'P 1'
#
loop_
_entity.id
_entity.type
_entity.pdbx_description
1 polymer ?
#
loop_
_entity_poly.entity_id
_entity_poly.type
_entity_poly.pdbx_seq_one_letter_code
_entity_poly.pdbx_strand_id
1 'polypeptide(L)'
;MISPHLEAERENLLTRIDAIRNAGPIAPPKVCIAPDFINPKCWILNCTNLPMRERQLGRAGSAKYMDWMARIQRRDQLHELEQQLALVQTLIERQAKADDLFIDIMPVVAVGDAVEFAGKPYRVHQIGSSYVQLKSNDGDGAIIRCQLDQIRLLEKATV
;
A
#
# COMPACT_ATOMS: atom_id res chain seq x y z
N MET A 1 -6.37 13.46 4.80
CA MET A 1 -6.81 12.68 5.97
C MET A 1 -7.08 11.24 5.54
N ILE A 2 -6.58 10.24 6.28
CA ILE A 2 -6.84 8.82 6.00
C ILE A 2 -8.34 8.53 6.20
N SER A 3 -8.93 7.73 5.31
CA SER A 3 -10.34 7.37 5.40
C SER A 3 -10.62 6.51 6.64
N PRO A 4 -11.54 6.91 7.53
CA PRO A 4 -11.85 6.14 8.76
C PRO A 4 -12.37 4.73 8.46
N HIS A 5 -12.92 4.52 7.25
CA HIS A 5 -13.36 3.21 6.80
C HIS A 5 -12.19 2.24 6.53
N LEU A 6 -11.07 2.73 5.99
CA LEU A 6 -9.90 1.89 5.72
C LEU A 6 -9.18 1.49 7.01
N GLU A 7 -9.14 2.39 8.00
CA GLU A 7 -8.59 2.10 9.32
C GLU A 7 -9.43 1.07 10.08
N ALA A 8 -10.76 1.23 10.06
CA ALA A 8 -11.68 0.26 10.66
C ALA A 8 -11.56 -1.12 9.99
N GLU A 9 -11.45 -1.18 8.66
CA GLU A 9 -11.28 -2.46 7.96
C GLU A 9 -9.93 -3.12 8.28
N ARG A 10 -8.86 -2.33 8.41
CA ARG A 10 -7.55 -2.84 8.86
C ARG A 10 -7.66 -3.50 10.23
N GLU A 11 -8.34 -2.85 11.18
CA GLU A 11 -8.52 -3.39 12.54
C GLU A 11 -9.40 -4.65 12.55
N ASN A 12 -10.47 -4.67 11.75
CA ASN A 12 -11.33 -5.83 11.58
C ASN A 12 -10.55 -7.04 11.02
N LEU A 13 -9.71 -6.82 10.00
CA LEU A 13 -8.89 -7.87 9.40
C LEU A 13 -7.87 -8.42 10.41
N LEU A 14 -7.18 -7.55 11.15
CA LEU A 14 -6.25 -7.97 12.21
C LEU A 14 -6.95 -8.81 13.28
N THR A 15 -8.11 -8.37 13.74
CA THR A 15 -8.93 -9.11 14.72
C THR A 15 -9.30 -10.50 14.21
N ARG A 16 -9.70 -10.62 12.93
CA ARG A 16 -10.03 -11.91 12.31
C ARG A 16 -8.81 -12.82 12.18
N ILE A 17 -7.65 -12.27 11.80
CA ILE A 17 -6.39 -13.02 11.71
C ILE A 17 -6.02 -13.59 13.07
N ASP A 18 -6.08 -12.77 14.13
CA ASP A 18 -5.78 -13.21 15.49
C ASP A 18 -6.79 -14.25 15.99
N ALA A 19 -8.07 -14.09 15.68
CA ALA A 19 -9.08 -15.09 15.99
C ALA A 19 -8.76 -16.46 15.37
N ILE A 20 -8.32 -16.51 14.10
CA ILE A 20 -7.93 -17.76 13.43
C ILE A 20 -6.68 -18.36 14.05
N ARG A 21 -5.68 -17.53 14.37
CA ARG A 21 -4.44 -17.98 15.05
C ARG A 21 -4.72 -18.57 16.43
N ASN A 22 -5.70 -18.02 17.15
CA ASN A 22 -6.10 -18.49 18.47
C ASN A 22 -7.08 -19.67 18.44
N ALA A 23 -7.76 -19.93 17.31
CA ALA A 23 -8.73 -21.01 17.17
C ALA A 23 -8.10 -22.43 17.17
N GLY A 24 -6.78 -22.54 16.97
CA GLY A 24 -6.06 -23.80 17.09
C GLY A 24 -4.92 -23.96 16.08
N PRO A 25 -4.41 -25.19 15.91
CA PRO A 25 -3.27 -25.45 15.04
C PRO A 25 -3.55 -25.07 13.59
N ILE A 26 -2.54 -24.54 12.91
CA ILE A 26 -2.58 -24.19 11.49
C ILE A 26 -1.67 -25.15 10.73
N ALA A 27 -2.10 -25.60 9.55
CA ALA A 27 -1.30 -26.50 8.75
C ALA A 27 -0.04 -25.81 8.22
N PRO A 28 1.10 -26.52 8.11
CA PRO A 28 2.28 -25.95 7.49
C PRO A 28 2.05 -25.56 6.01
N PRO A 29 2.94 -24.71 5.44
CA PRO A 29 2.87 -24.35 4.04
C PRO A 29 2.91 -25.57 3.12
N LYS A 30 2.18 -25.52 1.99
CA LYS A 30 2.16 -26.53 0.91
C LYS A 30 1.64 -27.92 1.29
N VAL A 31 1.39 -28.22 2.57
CA VAL A 31 0.78 -29.47 3.00
C VAL A 31 -0.62 -29.59 2.41
N CYS A 32 -0.93 -30.74 1.81
CA CYS A 32 -2.24 -31.01 1.24
C CYS A 32 -2.70 -32.43 1.58
N ILE A 33 -4.01 -32.64 1.52
CA ILE A 33 -4.61 -33.96 1.69
C ILE A 33 -4.81 -34.56 0.29
N ALA A 34 -4.31 -35.77 0.09
CA ALA A 34 -4.39 -36.50 -1.17
C ALA A 34 -4.92 -37.93 -0.91
N PRO A 35 -5.55 -38.57 -1.90
CA PRO A 35 -5.88 -39.99 -1.79
C PRO A 35 -4.60 -40.82 -1.64
N ASP A 36 -4.65 -41.85 -0.80
CA ASP A 36 -3.56 -42.81 -0.65
C ASP A 36 -3.47 -43.67 -1.93
N PHE A 37 -2.26 -43.79 -2.48
CA PHE A 37 -2.00 -44.57 -3.68
C PHE A 37 -2.21 -46.08 -3.44
N ILE A 38 -1.94 -46.56 -2.21
CA ILE A 38 -2.06 -47.98 -1.87
C ILE A 38 -3.53 -48.33 -1.58
N ASN A 39 -4.26 -47.43 -0.92
CA ASN A 39 -5.67 -47.60 -0.60
C ASN A 39 -6.46 -46.33 -0.94
N PRO A 40 -7.08 -46.25 -2.13
CA PRO A 40 -7.78 -45.04 -2.59
C PRO A 40 -8.98 -44.62 -1.72
N LYS A 41 -9.45 -45.48 -0.81
CA LYS A 41 -10.50 -45.15 0.17
C LYS A 41 -9.96 -44.41 1.40
N CYS A 42 -8.64 -44.31 1.51
CA CYS A 42 -7.93 -43.61 2.57
C CYS A 42 -7.22 -42.37 2.03
N TRP A 43 -6.93 -41.46 2.94
CA TRP A 43 -6.31 -40.17 2.66
C TRP A 43 -5.00 -40.05 3.42
N ILE A 44 -4.08 -39.31 2.82
CA ILE A 44 -2.72 -39.11 3.33
C ILE A 44 -2.31 -37.64 3.18
N LEU A 45 -1.46 -37.16 4.08
CA LEU A 45 -0.80 -35.88 3.95
C LEU A 45 0.35 -35.97 2.95
N ASN A 46 0.30 -35.13 1.92
CA ASN A 46 1.36 -34.98 0.94
C ASN A 46 2.16 -33.69 1.19
N CYS A 47 3.34 -33.59 0.58
CA CYS A 47 4.24 -32.44 0.71
C CYS A 47 4.66 -32.16 2.17
N THR A 48 4.88 -33.22 2.96
CA THR A 48 5.32 -33.13 4.36
C THR A 48 6.58 -33.94 4.59
N ASN A 49 7.36 -33.56 5.60
CA ASN A 49 8.54 -34.31 6.06
C ASN A 49 8.19 -35.35 7.14
N LEU A 50 6.91 -35.54 7.48
CA LEU A 50 6.49 -36.50 8.50
C LEU A 50 6.80 -37.94 8.05
N PRO A 51 6.99 -38.90 8.96
CA PRO A 51 7.09 -40.31 8.60
C PRO A 51 5.75 -40.85 8.05
N MET A 52 5.79 -41.86 7.19
CA MET A 52 4.62 -42.40 6.46
C MET A 52 3.42 -42.72 7.38
N ARG A 53 3.69 -43.29 8.56
CA ARG A 53 2.66 -43.64 9.55
C ARG A 53 1.89 -42.42 10.09
N GLU A 54 2.56 -41.28 10.20
CA GLU A 54 1.95 -40.02 10.68
C GLU A 54 1.23 -39.26 9.57
N ARG A 55 1.57 -39.53 8.31
CA ARG A 55 0.88 -38.96 7.16
C ARG A 55 -0.51 -39.55 6.96
N GLN A 56 -0.76 -40.78 7.41
CA GLN A 56 -2.03 -41.46 7.18
C GLN A 56 -3.17 -40.86 8.01
N LEU A 57 -4.21 -40.39 7.31
CA LEU A 57 -5.41 -39.79 7.90
C LEU A 57 -6.57 -40.79 8.01
N GLY A 58 -6.49 -41.92 7.29
CA GLY A 58 -7.55 -42.91 7.22
C GLY A 58 -8.66 -42.49 6.25
N ARG A 59 -9.91 -42.91 6.50
CA ARG A 59 -11.04 -42.62 5.60
C ARG A 59 -11.48 -41.15 5.69
N ALA A 60 -12.18 -40.68 4.67
CA ALA A 60 -12.88 -39.40 4.71
C ALA A 60 -13.81 -39.35 5.94
N GLY A 61 -13.86 -38.21 6.62
CA GLY A 61 -14.67 -38.01 7.82
C GLY A 61 -14.09 -38.61 9.11
N SER A 62 -12.92 -39.27 9.06
CA SER A 62 -12.23 -39.66 10.29
C SER A 62 -11.84 -38.43 11.11
N ALA A 63 -11.70 -38.59 12.44
CA ALA A 63 -11.29 -37.48 13.31
C ALA A 63 -9.94 -36.85 12.86
N LYS A 64 -8.97 -37.67 12.42
CA LYS A 64 -7.68 -37.20 11.90
C LYS A 64 -7.83 -36.44 10.59
N TYR A 65 -8.67 -36.93 9.68
CA TYR A 65 -8.96 -36.27 8.41
C TYR A 65 -9.61 -34.90 8.65
N MET A 66 -10.63 -34.86 9.50
CA MET A 66 -11.36 -33.62 9.83
C MET A 66 -10.47 -32.59 10.53
N ASP A 67 -9.62 -33.03 11.46
CA ASP A 67 -8.65 -32.16 12.13
C ASP A 67 -7.68 -31.53 11.13
N TRP A 68 -7.04 -32.34 10.28
CA TRP A 68 -6.11 -31.82 9.26
C TRP A 68 -6.80 -30.94 8.21
N MET A 69 -8.02 -31.26 7.83
CA MET A 69 -8.81 -30.43 6.93
C MET A 69 -9.11 -29.06 7.55
N ALA A 70 -9.48 -29.02 8.84
CA ALA A 70 -9.67 -27.77 9.57
C ALA A 70 -8.38 -26.95 9.68
N ARG A 71 -7.22 -27.61 9.93
CA ARG A 71 -5.91 -26.94 9.97
C ARG A 71 -5.53 -26.31 8.63
N ILE A 72 -5.80 -27.01 7.53
CA ILE A 72 -5.56 -26.52 6.16
C ILE A 72 -6.51 -25.36 5.85
N GLN A 73 -7.79 -25.49 6.18
CA GLN A 73 -8.76 -24.43 5.99
C GLN A 73 -8.38 -23.16 6.75
N ARG A 74 -7.93 -23.26 8.01
CA ARG A 74 -7.42 -22.12 8.77
C ARG A 74 -6.22 -21.47 8.09
N ARG A 75 -5.27 -22.27 7.57
CA ARG A 75 -4.11 -21.75 6.83
C ARG A 75 -4.54 -20.95 5.61
N ASP A 76 -5.46 -21.51 4.82
CA ASP A 76 -5.89 -20.90 3.56
C ASP A 76 -6.70 -19.61 3.83
N GLN A 77 -7.58 -19.62 4.83
CA GLN A 77 -8.31 -18.42 5.30
C GLN A 77 -7.36 -17.34 5.81
N LEU A 78 -6.35 -17.71 6.60
CA LEU A 78 -5.36 -16.78 7.11
C LEU A 78 -4.56 -16.15 5.97
N HIS A 79 -4.17 -16.94 4.97
CA HIS A 79 -3.46 -16.43 3.80
C HIS A 79 -4.31 -15.44 3.01
N GLU A 80 -5.60 -15.72 2.83
CA GLU A 80 -6.54 -14.80 2.16
C GLU A 80 -6.69 -13.48 2.92
N LEU A 81 -6.85 -13.53 4.25
CA LEU A 81 -6.95 -12.33 5.08
C LEU A 81 -5.65 -11.51 5.08
N GLU A 82 -4.48 -12.16 5.09
CA GLU A 82 -3.19 -11.48 4.99
C GLU A 82 -3.03 -10.75 3.64
N GLN A 83 -3.51 -11.35 2.54
CA GLN A 83 -3.54 -10.69 1.23
C GLN A 83 -4.47 -9.47 1.23
N GLN A 84 -5.67 -9.60 1.81
CA GLN A 84 -6.62 -8.48 1.94
C GLN A 84 -6.03 -7.35 2.79
N LEU A 85 -5.37 -7.68 3.90
CA LEU A 85 -4.70 -6.70 4.75
C LEU A 85 -3.60 -5.93 3.98
N ALA A 86 -2.79 -6.63 3.18
CA ALA A 86 -1.76 -6.00 2.36
C ALA A 86 -2.34 -5.03 1.33
N LEU A 87 -3.50 -5.36 0.73
CA LEU A 87 -4.22 -4.46 -0.18
C LEU A 87 -4.70 -3.20 0.55
N VAL A 88 -5.33 -3.35 1.73
CA VAL A 88 -5.80 -2.21 2.53
C VAL A 88 -4.64 -1.31 2.95
N GLN A 89 -3.52 -1.88 3.40
CA GLN A 89 -2.31 -1.12 3.74
C GLN A 89 -1.80 -0.31 2.54
N THR A 90 -1.76 -0.92 1.35
CA THR A 90 -1.36 -0.23 0.11
C THR A 90 -2.31 0.93 -0.22
N LEU A 91 -3.61 0.80 0.03
CA LEU A 91 -4.57 1.89 -0.20
C LEU A 91 -4.39 3.04 0.81
N ILE A 92 -4.17 2.73 2.08
CA ILE A 92 -3.88 3.72 3.12
C ILE A 92 -2.61 4.52 2.76
N GLU A 93 -1.54 3.84 2.34
CA GLU A 93 -0.30 4.48 1.92
C GLU A 93 -0.49 5.40 0.70
N ARG A 94 -1.31 4.97 -0.27
CA ARG A 94 -1.65 5.82 -1.44
C ARG A 94 -2.45 7.04 -1.05
N GLN A 95 -3.40 6.92 -0.12
CA GLN A 95 -4.18 8.05 0.36
C GLN A 95 -3.30 9.05 1.11
N ALA A 96 -2.41 8.57 1.98
CA ALA A 96 -1.44 9.43 2.67
C ALA A 96 -0.56 10.20 1.68
N LYS A 97 -0.05 9.54 0.63
CA LYS A 97 0.73 10.22 -0.43
C LYS A 97 -0.09 11.20 -1.27
N ALA A 98 -1.37 10.92 -1.49
CA ALA A 98 -2.26 11.83 -2.21
C ALA A 98 -2.54 13.08 -1.38
N ASP A 99 -2.74 12.93 -0.07
CA ASP A 99 -2.90 14.06 0.85
C ASP A 99 -1.65 14.95 0.88
N ASP A 100 -0.45 14.38 0.84
CA ASP A 100 0.81 15.14 0.73
C ASP A 100 0.91 15.95 -0.58
N LEU A 101 0.21 15.52 -1.64
CA LEU A 101 0.17 16.22 -2.92
C LEU A 101 -0.81 17.40 -2.94
N PHE A 102 -1.80 17.41 -2.02
CA PHE A 102 -2.81 18.46 -1.85
C PHE A 102 -2.45 19.44 -0.72
N ILE A 103 -1.17 19.59 -0.40
CA ILE A 103 -0.74 20.78 0.32
C ILE A 103 -0.97 21.94 -0.64
N ASP A 104 -2.01 22.74 -0.35
CA ASP A 104 -2.23 24.08 -0.85
C ASP A 104 -0.95 24.90 -0.67
N ILE A 105 -0.02 24.77 -1.60
CA ILE A 105 0.95 25.80 -1.85
C ILE A 105 0.13 26.86 -2.57
N MET A 106 -0.59 27.70 -1.82
CA MET A 106 -0.76 29.06 -2.28
C MET A 106 0.65 29.51 -2.65
N PRO A 107 0.95 29.75 -3.94
CA PRO A 107 2.29 30.14 -4.29
C PRO A 107 2.52 31.44 -3.51
N VAL A 108 3.60 31.46 -2.72
CA VAL A 108 4.04 32.65 -1.96
C VAL A 108 4.15 33.87 -2.87
N VAL A 109 4.27 33.60 -4.16
CA VAL A 109 4.43 34.47 -5.31
C VAL A 109 3.18 34.40 -6.20
N ALA A 110 2.64 35.53 -6.61
CA ALA A 110 1.56 35.65 -7.59
C ALA A 110 2.09 36.07 -8.97
N VAL A 111 1.26 35.93 -10.01
CA VAL A 111 1.58 36.49 -11.33
C VAL A 111 1.66 38.01 -11.22
N GLY A 112 2.75 38.59 -11.73
CA GLY A 112 3.04 40.01 -11.63
C GLY A 112 4.03 40.40 -10.53
N ASP A 113 4.30 39.51 -9.56
CA ASP A 113 5.26 39.76 -8.48
C ASP A 113 6.68 39.94 -9.02
N ALA A 114 7.45 40.81 -8.37
CA ALA A 114 8.88 40.99 -8.65
C ALA A 114 9.68 40.00 -7.80
N VAL A 115 10.50 39.19 -8.47
CA VAL A 115 11.34 38.17 -7.84
C VAL A 115 12.78 38.28 -8.31
N GLU A 116 13.70 37.86 -7.46
CA GLU A 116 15.11 37.71 -7.80
C GLU A 116 15.40 36.24 -8.15
N PHE A 117 16.05 36.04 -9.30
CA PHE A 117 16.57 34.74 -9.72
C PHE A 117 18.02 34.91 -10.16
N ALA A 118 18.94 34.13 -9.55
CA ALA A 118 20.38 34.17 -9.83
C ALA A 118 21.00 35.59 -9.78
N GLY A 119 20.56 36.43 -8.84
CA GLY A 119 21.09 37.80 -8.65
C GLY A 119 20.50 38.85 -9.60
N LYS A 120 19.50 38.49 -10.42
CA LYS A 120 18.85 39.40 -11.37
C LYS A 120 17.34 39.52 -11.09
N PRO A 121 16.75 40.71 -11.27
CA PRO A 121 15.32 40.93 -11.07
C PRO A 121 14.49 40.46 -12.27
N TYR A 122 13.40 39.75 -11.98
CA TYR A 122 12.42 39.28 -12.95
C TYR A 122 11.00 39.53 -12.45
N ARG A 123 10.02 39.45 -13.36
CA ARG A 123 8.60 39.41 -13.01
C ARG A 123 8.00 38.05 -13.29
N VAL A 124 7.14 37.58 -12.39
CA VAL A 124 6.41 36.34 -12.59
C VAL A 124 5.40 36.51 -13.72
N HIS A 125 5.57 35.73 -14.79
CA HIS A 125 4.69 35.74 -15.95
C HIS A 125 3.61 34.65 -15.86
N GLN A 126 3.97 33.45 -15.40
CA GLN A 126 3.06 32.32 -15.25
C GLN A 126 3.55 31.36 -14.16
N ILE A 127 2.63 30.76 -13.41
CA ILE A 127 2.90 29.75 -12.39
C ILE A 127 2.27 28.43 -12.85
N GLY A 128 3.08 27.38 -12.97
CA GLY A 128 2.64 26.01 -13.18
C GLY A 128 2.69 25.22 -11.88
N SER A 129 2.26 23.94 -11.92
CA SER A 129 2.24 23.07 -10.73
C SER A 129 3.62 22.75 -10.14
N SER A 130 4.70 22.89 -10.92
CA SER A 130 6.07 22.57 -10.51
C SER A 130 7.13 23.55 -11.00
N TYR A 131 6.72 24.63 -11.67
CA TYR A 131 7.64 25.60 -12.27
C TYR A 131 7.04 27.00 -12.28
N VAL A 132 7.91 28.01 -12.36
CA VAL A 132 7.55 29.42 -12.55
C VAL A 132 8.24 29.93 -13.81
N GLN A 133 7.48 30.66 -14.63
CA GLN A 133 8.00 31.41 -15.76
C GLN A 133 8.25 32.85 -15.35
N LEU A 134 9.49 33.27 -15.53
CA LEU A 134 9.99 34.60 -15.22
C LEU A 134 10.24 35.36 -16.51
N LYS A 135 9.79 36.62 -16.57
CA LYS A 135 10.07 37.54 -17.66
C LYS A 135 11.03 38.62 -17.19
N SER A 136 12.11 38.83 -17.94
CA SER A 136 13.06 39.91 -17.65
C SER A 136 12.41 41.28 -17.82
N ASN A 137 12.74 42.22 -16.92
CA ASN A 137 12.36 43.64 -17.10
C ASN A 137 13.26 44.37 -18.10
N ASP A 138 14.45 43.82 -18.40
CA ASP A 138 15.46 44.46 -19.24
C ASP A 138 15.17 44.25 -20.73
N GLY A 139 14.06 44.77 -21.26
CA GLY A 139 13.80 45.03 -22.69
C GLY A 139 13.76 43.84 -23.69
N ASP A 140 14.50 42.77 -23.45
CA ASP A 140 14.73 41.63 -24.34
C ASP A 140 13.59 40.60 -24.31
N GLY A 141 12.66 40.75 -23.35
CA GLY A 141 11.48 39.88 -23.24
C GLY A 141 11.78 38.39 -22.97
N ALA A 142 13.02 38.05 -22.64
CA ALA A 142 13.45 36.67 -22.40
C ALA A 142 12.64 36.02 -21.27
N ILE A 143 12.06 34.85 -21.57
CA ILE A 143 11.29 34.04 -20.62
C ILE A 143 12.17 32.90 -20.11
N ILE A 144 12.32 32.81 -18.79
CA ILE A 144 13.11 31.78 -18.12
C ILE A 144 12.18 30.90 -17.30
N ARG A 145 12.47 29.60 -17.24
CA ARG A 145 11.74 28.63 -16.40
C ARG A 145 12.63 28.20 -15.24
N CYS A 146 12.13 28.31 -14.02
CA CYS A 146 12.83 27.88 -12.81
C CYS A 146 11.87 27.25 -11.80
N GLN A 147 12.42 26.64 -10.76
CA GLN A 147 11.64 26.09 -9.65
C GLN A 147 11.34 27.18 -8.60
N LEU A 148 10.29 26.96 -7.79
CA LEU A 148 9.79 27.92 -6.79
C LEU A 148 10.75 28.15 -5.62
N ASP A 149 11.63 27.20 -5.35
CA ASP A 149 12.68 27.25 -4.31
C ASP A 149 13.90 28.09 -4.72
N GLN A 150 14.05 28.38 -6.02
CA GLN A 150 15.18 29.14 -6.57
C GLN A 150 14.92 30.64 -6.69
N ILE A 151 13.72 31.10 -6.32
CA ILE A 151 13.28 32.49 -6.47
C ILE A 151 13.08 33.14 -5.12
N ARG A 152 13.49 34.41 -5.01
CA ARG A 152 13.28 35.22 -3.82
C ARG A 152 12.31 36.36 -4.11
N LEU A 153 11.22 36.46 -3.35
CA LEU A 153 10.28 37.56 -3.48
C LEU A 153 10.94 38.88 -3.10
N LEU A 154 10.93 39.85 -4.02
CA LEU A 154 11.39 41.21 -3.78
C LEU A 154 10.21 42.13 -3.44
N GLU A 155 9.17 42.09 -4.27
CA GLU A 155 8.01 42.96 -4.13
C GLU A 155 6.75 42.24 -4.63
N LYS A 156 5.64 42.42 -3.90
CA LYS A 156 4.34 41.94 -4.34
C LYS A 156 3.74 42.90 -5.35
N ALA A 157 3.07 42.37 -6.37
CA ALA A 157 2.28 43.18 -7.27
C ALA A 157 1.22 43.94 -6.47
N THR A 158 1.27 45.27 -6.51
CA THR A 158 0.18 46.11 -6.04
C THR A 158 -1.01 45.91 -6.98
N VAL A 159 -2.12 45.44 -6.40
CA VAL A 159 -3.44 45.37 -7.07
C VAL A 159 -3.90 46.77 -7.46
#